data_AF-A0A8X6ML85-F1
#
_entry.id   AF-A0A8X6ML85-F1
#
_cell.length_a   1.000
_cell.length_b   1.000
_cell.length_c   1.000
_cell.angle_alpha   90.00
_cell.angle_beta   90.00
_cell.angle_gamma   90.00
#
_symmetry.space_group_name_H-M   'P 1'
#
loop_
_entity.id
_entity.type
_entity.pdbx_description
1 polymer ?
#
loop_
_entity_poly.entity_id
_entity_poly.type
_entity_poly.pdbx_seq_one_letter_code
_entity_poly.pdbx_strand_id
1 'polypeptide(L)'
;MGKTRSQATMADSSNAELLAHLDEMKKSMEAEQEEMMIGQEEMKIGQEEMKKRMEKCQNEMRVHVESQVEGIKEHVNTCTGKIKVDVQSVKRGINEVKSEVQEKISVLGKRLCDLEERPINSLPSSEVIYSKPTVKPLTFDGLKSWSVFKTQFDVVRSSNGWSDRVKANQLAASLRGTELKTRRQKPGESLQVLAADVERLMSLAYAESSLDIPEYLVAHYFVDAIKDEDTQYSTSLMDAKGLISALAYGMKCEAARTVSKISKHLRSLEVEDDSKKKEDEFESLFNRVEKLLNNCITEKRNETRRNPNVTCWQCNRKWH
;
A
#
# COMPACT_ATOMS: atom_id res chain seq x y z
N MET A 1 87.47 -53.83 -62.96
CA MET A 1 86.03 -53.48 -63.11
C MET A 1 85.17 -53.75 -61.87
N GLY A 2 85.70 -54.28 -60.75
CA GLY A 2 84.87 -54.66 -59.57
C GLY A 2 84.57 -53.54 -58.55
N LYS A 3 85.43 -52.52 -58.43
CA LYS A 3 85.32 -51.50 -57.36
C LYS A 3 84.17 -50.50 -57.57
N THR A 4 83.88 -50.17 -58.82
CA THR A 4 82.78 -49.26 -59.21
C THR A 4 81.39 -49.90 -59.12
N ARG A 5 81.28 -51.23 -59.25
CA ARG A 5 79.99 -51.96 -59.19
C ARG A 5 79.50 -52.17 -57.75
N SER A 6 80.40 -52.41 -56.80
CA SER A 6 80.04 -52.48 -55.36
C SER A 6 79.72 -51.11 -54.75
N GLN A 7 80.31 -50.02 -55.28
CA GLN A 7 79.99 -48.66 -54.83
C GLN A 7 78.64 -48.18 -55.34
N ALA A 8 78.27 -48.54 -56.57
CA ALA A 8 76.95 -48.25 -57.15
C ALA A 8 75.81 -48.97 -56.40
N THR A 9 76.00 -50.26 -56.06
CA THR A 9 74.96 -51.05 -55.36
C THR A 9 74.72 -50.60 -53.90
N MET A 10 75.74 -50.15 -53.20
CA MET A 10 75.60 -49.53 -51.86
C MET A 10 74.93 -48.16 -51.92
N ALA A 11 75.22 -47.36 -52.95
CA ALA A 11 74.59 -46.07 -53.17
C ALA A 11 73.10 -46.22 -53.55
N ASP A 12 72.74 -47.24 -54.33
CA ASP A 12 71.36 -47.54 -54.70
C ASP A 12 70.54 -48.02 -53.49
N SER A 13 71.13 -48.81 -52.58
CA SER A 13 70.50 -49.24 -51.32
C SER A 13 70.25 -48.06 -50.37
N SER A 14 71.24 -47.18 -50.20
CA SER A 14 71.12 -46.00 -49.34
C SER A 14 70.10 -44.99 -49.88
N ASN A 15 70.01 -44.82 -51.21
CA ASN A 15 68.98 -44.00 -51.83
C ASN A 15 67.56 -44.59 -51.66
N ALA A 16 67.42 -45.92 -51.72
CA ALA A 16 66.13 -46.59 -51.50
C ALA A 16 65.64 -46.44 -50.05
N GLU A 17 66.54 -46.54 -49.07
CA GLU A 17 66.22 -46.27 -47.65
C GLU A 17 65.83 -44.80 -47.42
N LEU A 18 66.51 -43.86 -48.08
CA LEU A 18 66.20 -42.44 -47.99
C LEU A 18 64.82 -42.11 -48.59
N LEU A 19 64.47 -42.74 -49.71
CA LEU A 19 63.14 -42.64 -50.35
C LEU A 19 62.03 -43.18 -49.44
N ALA A 20 62.25 -44.33 -48.79
CA ALA A 20 61.29 -44.90 -47.84
C ALA A 20 61.05 -43.95 -46.65
N HIS A 21 62.11 -43.36 -46.11
CA HIS A 21 62.02 -42.42 -45.00
C HIS A 21 61.29 -41.11 -45.36
N LEU A 22 61.45 -40.64 -46.61
CA LEU A 22 60.72 -39.49 -47.15
C LEU A 22 59.23 -39.79 -47.36
N ASP A 23 58.90 -40.99 -47.85
CA ASP A 23 57.51 -41.43 -48.01
C ASP A 23 56.80 -41.58 -46.65
N GLU A 24 57.50 -42.07 -45.64
CA GLU A 24 56.97 -42.20 -44.28
C GLU A 24 56.76 -40.82 -43.63
N MET A 25 57.71 -39.89 -43.78
CA MET A 25 57.53 -38.51 -43.36
C MET A 25 56.33 -37.85 -44.04
N LYS A 26 56.19 -38.04 -45.36
CA LYS A 26 55.07 -37.50 -46.14
C LYS A 26 53.73 -38.03 -45.63
N LYS A 27 53.62 -39.34 -45.39
CA LYS A 27 52.42 -39.95 -44.80
C LYS A 27 52.10 -39.42 -43.41
N SER A 28 53.12 -39.24 -42.55
CA SER A 28 52.89 -38.68 -41.20
C SER A 28 52.40 -37.24 -41.27
N MET A 29 52.94 -36.43 -42.17
CA MET A 29 52.54 -35.04 -42.38
C MET A 29 51.13 -34.94 -42.96
N GLU A 30 50.76 -35.82 -43.89
CA GLU A 30 49.39 -35.92 -44.41
C GLU A 30 48.41 -36.31 -43.29
N ALA A 31 48.77 -37.27 -42.42
CA ALA A 31 47.95 -37.67 -41.28
C ALA A 31 47.79 -36.55 -40.24
N GLU A 32 48.87 -35.82 -39.90
CA GLU A 32 48.81 -34.68 -38.99
C GLU A 32 47.96 -33.53 -39.53
N GLN A 33 47.98 -33.30 -40.86
CA GLN A 33 47.10 -32.33 -41.50
C GLN A 33 45.63 -32.77 -41.47
N GLU A 34 45.35 -34.05 -41.66
CA GLU A 34 43.98 -34.59 -41.64
C GLU A 34 43.38 -34.54 -40.23
N GLU A 35 44.13 -34.90 -39.19
CA GLU A 35 43.74 -34.72 -37.78
C GLU A 35 43.48 -33.25 -37.45
N MET A 36 44.28 -32.32 -37.96
CA MET A 36 44.05 -30.88 -37.78
C MET A 36 42.76 -30.42 -38.45
N MET A 37 42.48 -30.90 -39.67
CA MET A 37 41.24 -30.59 -40.38
C MET A 37 40.02 -31.10 -39.61
N ILE A 38 40.09 -32.32 -39.08
CA ILE A 38 39.03 -32.91 -38.25
C ILE A 38 38.84 -32.06 -36.97
N GLY A 39 39.91 -31.76 -36.24
CA GLY A 39 39.85 -30.96 -35.02
C GLY A 39 39.31 -29.53 -35.24
N GLN A 40 39.62 -28.90 -36.38
CA GLN A 40 39.03 -27.61 -36.76
C GLN A 40 37.53 -27.73 -37.04
N GLU A 41 37.09 -28.80 -37.69
CA GLU A 41 35.69 -28.99 -38.02
C GLU A 41 34.84 -29.32 -36.77
N GLU A 42 35.35 -30.17 -35.87
CA GLU A 42 34.71 -30.42 -34.57
C GLU A 42 34.57 -29.14 -33.74
N MET A 43 35.58 -28.27 -33.77
CA MET A 43 35.52 -26.98 -33.09
C MET A 43 34.44 -26.07 -33.67
N LYS A 44 34.30 -26.00 -35.00
CA LYS A 44 33.20 -25.25 -35.64
C LYS A 44 31.84 -25.81 -35.25
N ILE A 45 31.69 -27.13 -35.24
CA ILE A 45 30.46 -27.80 -34.81
C ILE A 45 30.13 -27.44 -33.36
N GLY A 46 31.11 -27.53 -32.46
CA GLY A 46 30.95 -27.16 -31.04
C GLY A 46 30.56 -25.69 -30.84
N GLN A 47 31.14 -24.78 -31.63
CA GLN A 47 30.77 -23.35 -31.61
C GLN A 47 29.34 -23.12 -32.08
N GLU A 48 28.91 -23.78 -33.16
CA GLU A 48 27.56 -23.64 -33.70
C GLU A 48 26.52 -24.24 -32.74
N GLU A 49 26.81 -25.38 -32.12
CA GLU A 49 25.93 -25.94 -31.07
C GLU A 49 25.80 -25.01 -29.87
N MET A 50 26.90 -24.40 -29.41
CA MET A 50 26.87 -23.44 -28.31
C MET A 50 26.01 -22.21 -28.67
N LYS A 51 26.17 -21.70 -29.89
CA LYS A 51 25.36 -20.58 -30.39
C LYS A 51 23.88 -20.94 -30.42
N LYS A 52 23.54 -22.12 -30.95
CA LYS A 52 22.15 -22.62 -30.98
C LYS A 52 21.54 -22.77 -29.58
N ARG A 53 22.32 -23.23 -28.60
CA ARG A 53 21.89 -23.32 -27.19
C ARG A 53 21.65 -21.94 -26.58
N MET A 54 22.52 -20.96 -26.86
CA MET A 54 22.32 -19.59 -26.41
C MET A 54 21.07 -18.97 -27.03
N GLU A 55 20.86 -19.11 -28.34
CA GLU A 55 19.67 -18.60 -29.02
C GLU A 55 18.39 -19.23 -28.47
N LYS A 56 18.41 -20.54 -28.20
CA LYS A 56 17.28 -21.24 -27.58
C LYS A 56 16.97 -20.68 -26.18
N CYS A 57 17.98 -20.55 -25.32
CA CYS A 57 17.82 -20.01 -23.96
C CYS A 57 17.30 -18.57 -23.99
N GLN A 58 17.83 -17.74 -24.90
CA GLN A 58 17.38 -16.36 -25.08
C GLN A 58 15.92 -16.29 -25.55
N ASN A 59 15.52 -17.20 -26.46
CA ASN A 59 14.15 -17.26 -26.95
C ASN A 59 13.16 -17.69 -25.85
N GLU A 60 13.50 -18.72 -25.06
CA GLU A 60 12.69 -19.17 -23.93
C GLU A 60 12.52 -18.07 -22.88
N MET A 61 13.60 -17.36 -22.54
CA MET A 61 13.55 -16.22 -21.63
C MET A 61 12.65 -15.11 -22.17
N ARG A 62 12.78 -14.78 -23.46
CA ARG A 62 11.94 -13.77 -24.12
C ARG A 62 10.46 -14.13 -24.04
N VAL A 63 10.11 -15.37 -24.38
CA VAL A 63 8.72 -15.86 -24.32
C VAL A 63 8.18 -15.84 -22.89
N HIS A 64 8.98 -16.22 -21.89
CA HIS A 64 8.56 -16.18 -20.49
C HIS A 64 8.27 -14.75 -20.02
N VAL A 65 9.14 -13.79 -20.35
CA VAL A 65 8.95 -12.38 -20.01
C VAL A 65 7.73 -11.80 -20.71
N GLU A 66 7.55 -12.07 -22.01
CA GLU A 66 6.36 -11.64 -22.77
C GLU A 66 5.07 -12.18 -22.15
N SER A 67 5.05 -13.46 -21.75
CA SER A 67 3.91 -14.07 -21.09
C SER A 67 3.60 -13.44 -19.74
N GLN A 68 4.62 -13.14 -18.91
CA GLN A 68 4.41 -12.46 -17.63
C GLN A 68 3.87 -11.04 -17.81
N VAL A 69 4.41 -10.29 -18.77
CA VAL A 69 3.97 -8.92 -19.06
C VAL A 69 2.52 -8.90 -19.52
N GLU A 70 2.11 -9.83 -20.38
CA GLU A 70 0.72 -9.90 -20.84
C GLU A 70 -0.23 -10.27 -19.68
N GLY A 71 0.16 -11.20 -18.80
CA GLY A 71 -0.61 -11.53 -17.60
C GLY A 71 -0.80 -10.30 -16.67
N ILE A 72 0.26 -9.53 -16.44
CA ILE A 72 0.17 -8.28 -15.66
C ILE A 72 -0.78 -7.28 -16.34
N LYS A 73 -0.70 -7.15 -17.67
CA LYS A 73 -1.57 -6.25 -18.45
C LYS A 73 -3.04 -6.64 -18.35
N GLU A 74 -3.36 -7.93 -18.38
CA GLU A 74 -4.73 -8.43 -18.17
C GLU A 74 -5.25 -8.12 -16.75
N HIS A 75 -4.42 -8.34 -15.72
CA HIS A 75 -4.76 -8.00 -14.35
C HIS A 75 -5.01 -6.50 -14.18
N VAL A 76 -4.15 -5.63 -14.74
CA VAL A 76 -4.31 -4.18 -14.71
C VAL A 76 -5.59 -3.75 -15.42
N ASN A 77 -5.89 -4.31 -16.60
CA ASN A 77 -7.12 -4.00 -17.33
C ASN A 77 -8.36 -4.40 -16.55
N THR A 78 -8.34 -5.57 -15.90
CA THR A 78 -9.43 -6.05 -15.06
C THR A 78 -9.66 -5.14 -13.85
N CYS A 79 -8.59 -4.78 -13.13
CA CYS A 79 -8.65 -3.86 -12.00
C CYS A 79 -9.15 -2.47 -12.43
N THR A 80 -8.65 -1.95 -13.56
CA THR A 80 -9.08 -0.67 -14.13
C THR A 80 -10.58 -0.68 -14.47
N GLY A 81 -11.09 -1.80 -15.01
CA GLY A 81 -12.51 -1.99 -15.27
C GLY A 81 -13.37 -1.91 -14.01
N LYS A 82 -12.97 -2.61 -12.93
CA LYS A 82 -13.67 -2.57 -11.64
C LYS A 82 -13.69 -1.16 -11.03
N ILE A 83 -12.54 -0.48 -11.00
CA ILE A 83 -12.43 0.89 -10.50
C ILE A 83 -13.36 1.83 -11.28
N LYS A 84 -13.43 1.68 -12.61
CA LYS A 84 -14.34 2.48 -13.44
C LYS A 84 -15.81 2.29 -13.05
N VAL A 85 -16.23 1.05 -12.77
CA VAL A 85 -17.60 0.74 -12.31
C VAL A 85 -17.85 1.36 -10.95
N ASP A 86 -16.94 1.21 -9.99
CA ASP A 86 -17.09 1.74 -8.63
C ASP A 86 -17.17 3.27 -8.64
N VAL A 87 -16.31 3.93 -9.42
CA VAL A 87 -16.33 5.39 -9.60
C VAL A 87 -17.67 5.86 -10.19
N GLN A 88 -18.23 5.13 -11.17
CA GLN A 88 -19.55 5.46 -11.72
C GLN A 88 -20.68 5.25 -10.68
N SER A 89 -20.60 4.19 -9.88
CA SER A 89 -21.56 3.91 -8.81
C SER A 89 -21.56 5.02 -7.75
N VAL A 90 -20.36 5.42 -7.28
CA VAL A 90 -20.19 6.53 -6.34
C VAL A 90 -20.72 7.83 -6.94
N LYS A 91 -20.42 8.12 -8.21
CA LYS A 91 -20.93 9.32 -8.90
C LYS A 91 -22.46 9.35 -8.93
N ARG A 92 -23.12 8.20 -9.14
CA ARG A 92 -24.58 8.09 -9.08
C ARG A 92 -25.10 8.36 -7.67
N GLY A 93 -24.51 7.73 -6.65
CA GLY A 93 -24.92 7.94 -5.25
C GLY A 93 -24.79 9.39 -4.80
N ILE A 94 -23.72 10.08 -5.22
CA ILE A 94 -23.55 11.51 -4.95
C ILE A 94 -24.68 12.35 -5.56
N ASN A 95 -25.10 12.05 -6.78
CA ASN A 95 -26.19 12.78 -7.45
C ASN A 95 -27.54 12.53 -6.77
N GLU A 96 -27.77 11.33 -6.26
CA GLU A 96 -28.98 10.97 -5.52
C GLU A 96 -29.06 11.72 -4.18
N VAL A 97 -27.99 11.65 -3.37
CA VAL A 97 -27.88 12.41 -2.11
C VAL A 97 -28.02 13.91 -2.35
N LYS A 98 -27.40 14.45 -3.41
CA LYS A 98 -27.56 15.85 -3.79
C LYS A 98 -29.02 16.21 -4.05
N SER A 99 -29.75 15.34 -4.75
CA SER A 99 -31.16 15.57 -5.09
C SER A 99 -32.04 15.54 -3.83
N GLU A 100 -31.84 14.58 -2.92
CA GLU A 100 -32.55 14.52 -1.64
C GLU A 100 -32.30 15.74 -0.76
N VAL A 101 -31.03 16.19 -0.68
CA VAL A 101 -30.68 17.38 0.10
C VAL A 101 -31.36 18.62 -0.48
N GLN A 102 -31.37 18.78 -1.81
CA GLN A 102 -32.07 19.89 -2.47
C GLN A 102 -33.58 19.86 -2.20
N GLU A 103 -34.21 18.68 -2.22
CA GLU A 103 -35.63 18.54 -1.89
C GLU A 103 -35.91 18.91 -0.43
N LYS A 104 -35.12 18.40 0.53
CA LYS A 104 -35.25 18.73 1.95
C LYS A 104 -35.08 20.22 2.21
N ILE A 105 -34.12 20.88 1.54
CA ILE A 105 -33.94 22.34 1.62
C ILE A 105 -35.19 23.06 1.09
N SER A 106 -35.78 22.60 -0.02
CA SER A 106 -37.01 23.19 -0.55
C SER A 106 -38.20 23.06 0.42
N VAL A 107 -38.36 21.88 1.04
CA VAL A 107 -39.41 21.63 2.05
C VAL A 107 -39.22 22.51 3.27
N LEU A 108 -37.99 22.63 3.77
CA LEU A 108 -37.67 23.51 4.90
C LEU A 108 -37.91 24.99 4.55
N GLY A 109 -37.56 25.42 3.33
CA GLY A 109 -37.84 26.77 2.85
C GLY A 109 -39.32 27.12 2.85
N LYS A 110 -40.19 26.23 2.34
CA LYS A 110 -41.65 26.42 2.38
C LYS A 110 -42.20 26.52 3.80
N ARG A 111 -41.76 25.62 4.70
CA ARG A 111 -42.16 25.65 6.12
C ARG A 111 -41.74 26.95 6.81
N LEU A 112 -40.61 27.51 6.41
CA LEU A 112 -40.12 28.79 6.94
C LEU A 112 -41.04 29.94 6.49
N CYS A 113 -41.44 29.97 5.22
CA CYS A 113 -42.40 30.95 4.69
C CYS A 113 -43.78 30.84 5.38
N ASP A 114 -44.31 29.63 5.56
CA ASP A 114 -45.60 29.41 6.24
C ASP A 114 -45.60 29.93 7.70
N LEU A 115 -44.43 29.90 8.36
CA LEU A 115 -44.26 30.44 9.72
C LEU A 115 -44.14 31.97 9.73
N GLU A 116 -43.61 32.59 8.68
CA GLU A 116 -43.53 34.05 8.54
C GLU A 116 -44.87 34.68 8.17
N GLU A 117 -45.75 33.98 7.45
CA GLU A 117 -47.06 34.51 7.03
C GLU A 117 -48.17 34.40 8.09
N ARG A 118 -47.95 33.71 9.22
CA ARG A 118 -48.97 33.59 10.28
C ARG A 118 -49.14 34.93 11.02
N PRO A 119 -50.27 35.64 10.89
CA PRO A 119 -50.47 36.90 11.60
C PRO A 119 -50.64 36.60 13.10
N ILE A 120 -49.92 37.34 13.95
CA ILE A 120 -49.95 37.26 15.42
C ILE A 120 -51.36 37.61 16.00
N ASN A 121 -52.34 37.94 15.16
CA ASN A 121 -53.61 38.53 15.55
C ASN A 121 -54.78 37.55 15.41
N SER A 122 -54.81 36.45 16.16
CA SER A 122 -56.08 35.77 16.52
C SER A 122 -55.85 34.67 17.56
N LEU A 123 -55.78 35.04 18.83
CA LEU A 123 -56.25 34.18 19.91
C LEU A 123 -57.39 34.92 20.64
N PRO A 124 -58.51 34.26 20.99
CA PRO A 124 -59.55 34.87 21.80
C PRO A 124 -58.94 35.21 23.16
N SER A 125 -59.14 36.47 23.56
CA SER A 125 -58.80 37.01 24.87
C SER A 125 -59.32 36.11 25.99
N SER A 126 -58.47 35.22 26.50
CA SER A 126 -58.58 34.65 27.84
C SER A 126 -57.38 35.16 28.61
N GLU A 127 -57.66 36.13 29.48
CA GLU A 127 -56.79 36.75 30.48
C GLU A 127 -55.28 36.53 30.28
N VAL A 128 -54.65 37.49 29.60
CA VAL A 128 -53.20 37.67 29.60
C VAL A 128 -52.78 38.06 31.02
N ILE A 129 -52.52 37.06 31.86
CA ILE A 129 -51.54 37.17 32.92
C ILE A 129 -50.20 37.21 32.19
N TYR A 130 -49.60 38.40 32.13
CA TYR A 130 -48.29 38.64 31.51
C TYR A 130 -47.28 37.59 32.00
N SER A 131 -47.07 36.55 31.18
CA SER A 131 -46.01 35.58 31.43
C SER A 131 -44.70 36.25 31.05
N LYS A 132 -43.92 36.59 32.07
CA LYS A 132 -42.58 37.18 31.95
C LYS A 132 -41.73 36.35 30.98
N PRO A 133 -40.99 36.95 30.02
CA PRO A 133 -40.13 36.19 29.12
C PRO A 133 -39.08 35.40 29.91
N THR A 134 -39.11 34.06 29.81
CA THR A 134 -38.10 33.20 30.43
C THR A 134 -36.83 33.25 29.60
N VAL A 135 -35.79 33.93 30.09
CA VAL A 135 -34.47 33.98 29.46
C VAL A 135 -33.82 32.61 29.59
N LYS A 136 -33.45 31.96 28.48
CA LYS A 136 -32.81 30.64 28.54
C LYS A 136 -31.45 30.71 29.25
N PRO A 137 -31.17 29.80 30.19
CA PRO A 137 -29.85 29.68 30.81
C PRO A 137 -28.77 29.42 29.76
N LEU A 138 -27.61 30.05 29.93
CA LEU A 138 -26.43 29.70 29.14
C LEU A 138 -25.86 28.35 29.61
N THR A 139 -25.39 27.54 28.65
CA THR A 139 -24.55 26.37 28.94
C THR A 139 -23.13 26.84 29.23
N PHE A 140 -22.51 26.35 30.29
CA PHE A 140 -21.08 26.58 30.50
C PHE A 140 -20.30 25.79 29.43
N ASP A 141 -19.36 26.42 28.75
CA ASP A 141 -18.60 25.83 27.64
C ASP A 141 -17.08 25.78 27.91
N GLY A 142 -16.64 26.29 29.07
CA GLY A 142 -15.23 26.41 29.43
C GLY A 142 -14.46 27.48 28.65
N LEU A 143 -15.07 28.16 27.68
CA LEU A 143 -14.44 29.24 26.92
C LEU A 143 -14.41 30.55 27.71
N LYS A 144 -15.43 30.78 28.53
CA LYS A 144 -15.47 31.92 29.48
C LYS A 144 -15.02 31.48 30.86
N SER A 145 -14.36 32.38 31.59
CA SER A 145 -13.98 32.11 32.98
C SER A 145 -15.22 31.85 33.85
N TRP A 146 -15.05 31.02 34.88
CA TRP A 146 -16.12 30.67 35.82
C TRP A 146 -16.79 31.90 36.45
N SER A 147 -16.03 32.96 36.73
CA SER A 147 -16.54 34.21 37.30
C SER A 147 -17.48 34.96 36.34
N VAL A 148 -17.16 34.98 35.05
CA VAL A 148 -18.00 35.59 34.01
C VAL A 148 -19.28 34.78 33.83
N PHE A 149 -19.16 33.46 33.75
CA PHE A 149 -20.33 32.57 33.66
C PHE A 149 -21.26 32.72 34.87
N LYS A 150 -20.73 32.69 36.10
CA LYS A 150 -21.53 32.83 37.32
C LYS A 150 -22.28 34.15 37.38
N THR A 151 -21.60 35.25 37.02
CA THR A 151 -22.22 36.59 36.95
C THR A 151 -23.38 36.60 35.95
N GLN A 152 -23.18 36.07 34.75
CA GLN A 152 -24.22 36.03 33.72
C GLN A 152 -25.38 35.10 34.09
N PHE A 153 -25.09 33.96 34.74
CA PHE A 153 -26.09 33.03 35.25
C PHE A 153 -26.93 33.65 36.37
N ASP A 154 -26.33 34.41 37.29
CA ASP A 154 -27.04 35.11 38.36
C ASP A 154 -27.94 36.24 37.81
N VAL A 155 -27.57 36.90 36.69
CA VAL A 155 -28.44 37.85 35.97
C VAL A 155 -29.66 37.16 35.35
N VAL A 156 -29.47 35.99 34.71
CA VAL A 156 -30.57 35.19 34.15
C VAL A 156 -31.49 34.67 35.25
N ARG A 157 -30.90 34.17 36.35
CA ARG A 157 -31.63 33.72 37.53
C ARG A 157 -32.55 34.82 38.08
N SER A 158 -32.01 36.02 38.25
CA SER A 158 -32.74 37.18 38.80
C SER A 158 -33.85 37.64 37.86
N SER A 159 -33.58 37.63 36.55
CA SER A 159 -34.57 37.96 35.52
C SER A 159 -35.74 36.96 35.50
N ASN A 160 -35.45 35.66 35.65
CA ASN A 160 -36.46 34.61 35.62
C ASN A 160 -37.14 34.33 36.97
N GLY A 161 -36.68 34.95 38.05
CA GLY A 161 -37.25 34.72 39.39
C GLY A 161 -37.08 33.28 39.90
N TRP A 162 -35.98 32.61 39.55
CA TRP A 162 -35.77 31.21 39.96
C TRP A 162 -35.57 31.08 41.47
N SER A 163 -36.31 30.13 42.07
CA SER A 163 -36.07 29.67 43.44
C SER A 163 -34.69 29.01 43.57
N ASP A 164 -34.15 28.92 44.79
CA ASP A 164 -32.83 28.30 45.02
C ASP A 164 -32.77 26.86 44.49
N ARG A 165 -33.89 26.14 44.56
CA ARG A 165 -34.01 24.78 44.02
C ARG A 165 -33.89 24.75 42.49
N VAL A 166 -34.61 25.63 41.80
CA VAL A 166 -34.53 25.73 40.32
C VAL A 166 -33.15 26.22 39.90
N LYS A 167 -32.57 27.17 40.63
CA LYS A 167 -31.18 27.63 40.40
C LYS A 167 -30.19 26.46 40.47
N ALA A 168 -30.26 25.65 41.52
CA ALA A 168 -29.35 24.54 41.73
C ALA A 168 -29.48 23.49 40.61
N ASN A 169 -30.72 23.14 40.24
CA ASN A 169 -30.97 22.20 39.15
C ASN A 169 -30.44 22.72 37.81
N GLN A 170 -30.69 23.99 37.50
CA GLN A 170 -30.28 24.57 36.23
C GLN A 170 -28.78 24.77 36.11
N LEU A 171 -28.11 25.08 37.23
CA LEU A 171 -26.65 25.12 37.29
C LEU A 171 -26.06 23.73 37.08
N ALA A 172 -26.62 22.71 37.75
CA ALA A 172 -26.18 21.32 37.60
C ALA A 172 -26.35 20.83 36.16
N ALA A 173 -27.48 21.15 35.51
CA ALA A 173 -27.73 20.83 34.10
C ALA A 173 -26.71 21.53 33.16
N SER A 174 -26.45 22.83 33.37
CA SER A 174 -25.46 23.57 32.57
C SER A 174 -24.04 22.98 32.69
N LEU A 175 -23.64 22.53 33.88
CA LEU A 175 -22.34 21.91 34.13
C LEU A 175 -22.23 20.50 33.51
N ARG A 176 -23.28 19.69 33.64
CA ARG A 176 -23.34 18.35 33.04
C ARG A 176 -23.31 18.41 31.51
N GLY A 177 -23.91 19.43 30.91
CA GLY A 177 -23.80 19.70 29.48
C GLY A 177 -22.36 20.00 29.05
N THR A 178 -21.57 20.68 29.90
CA THR A 178 -20.14 20.88 29.67
C THR A 178 -19.37 19.58 29.77
N GLU A 179 -19.63 18.81 30.82
CA GLU A 179 -18.97 17.52 31.08
C GLU A 179 -19.21 16.55 29.93
N LEU A 180 -20.43 16.50 29.41
CA LEU A 180 -20.80 15.72 28.23
C LEU A 180 -20.00 16.12 26.98
N LYS A 181 -19.95 17.42 26.66
CA LYS A 181 -19.24 17.93 25.46
C LYS A 181 -17.73 17.68 25.51
N THR A 182 -17.17 17.75 26.72
CA THR A 182 -15.73 17.59 26.97
C THR A 182 -15.33 16.16 27.32
N ARG A 183 -16.32 15.25 27.40
CA ARG A 183 -16.08 13.84 27.74
C ARG A 183 -15.15 13.20 26.71
N ARG A 184 -14.12 12.52 27.21
CA ARG A 184 -13.18 11.71 26.41
C ARG A 184 -12.88 10.40 27.12
N GLN A 185 -12.72 9.32 26.37
CA GLN A 185 -12.43 7.98 26.87
C GLN A 185 -11.11 7.96 27.67
N LYS A 186 -11.16 7.42 28.88
CA LYS A 186 -9.99 7.30 29.76
C LYS A 186 -9.10 6.13 29.33
N PRO A 187 -7.78 6.14 29.62
CA PRO A 187 -6.93 4.98 29.39
C PRO A 187 -7.47 3.75 30.14
N GLY A 188 -7.67 2.64 29.43
CA GLY A 188 -8.21 1.39 30.01
C GLY A 188 -9.73 1.36 30.23
N GLU A 189 -10.45 2.44 29.88
CA GLU A 189 -11.92 2.46 29.91
C GLU A 189 -12.48 1.74 28.69
N SER A 190 -13.38 0.78 28.91
CA SER A 190 -14.04 0.08 27.82
C SER A 190 -15.13 0.94 27.17
N LEU A 191 -15.43 0.68 25.90
CA LEU A 191 -16.49 1.41 25.18
C LEU A 191 -17.86 1.31 25.85
N GLN A 192 -18.16 0.20 26.53
CA GLN A 192 -19.43 0.03 27.24
C GLN A 192 -19.54 0.98 28.44
N VAL A 193 -18.45 1.13 29.21
CA VAL A 193 -18.40 2.05 30.36
C VAL A 193 -18.53 3.49 29.87
N LEU A 194 -17.83 3.83 28.78
CA LEU A 194 -17.95 5.13 28.12
C LEU A 194 -19.40 5.40 27.67
N ALA A 195 -20.03 4.45 26.98
CA ALA A 195 -21.41 4.58 26.50
C ALA A 195 -22.40 4.79 27.63
N ALA A 196 -22.31 3.99 28.70
CA ALA A 196 -23.17 4.12 29.88
C ALA A 196 -22.99 5.48 30.57
N ASP A 197 -21.77 6.01 30.61
CA ASP A 197 -21.50 7.31 31.21
C ASP A 197 -22.02 8.47 30.33
N VAL A 198 -21.88 8.38 29.01
CA VAL A 198 -22.46 9.35 28.06
C VAL A 198 -23.99 9.36 28.16
N GLU A 199 -24.62 8.19 28.20
CA GLU A 199 -26.07 8.06 28.37
C GLU A 199 -26.54 8.67 29.70
N ARG A 200 -25.84 8.35 30.80
CA ARG A 200 -26.09 8.94 32.11
C ARG A 200 -25.97 10.46 32.09
N LEU A 201 -24.92 11.01 31.48
CA LEU A 201 -24.71 12.46 31.35
C LEU A 201 -25.80 13.11 30.50
N MET A 202 -26.24 12.46 29.42
CA MET A 202 -27.38 12.92 28.61
C MET A 202 -28.67 12.98 29.44
N SER A 203 -29.03 11.90 30.14
CA SER A 203 -30.23 11.88 30.99
C SER A 203 -30.16 12.94 32.09
N LEU A 204 -28.99 13.17 32.68
CA LEU A 204 -28.81 14.13 33.77
C LEU A 204 -28.71 15.59 33.31
N ALA A 205 -28.25 15.85 32.09
CA ALA A 205 -28.18 17.19 31.50
C ALA A 205 -29.55 17.66 30.98
N TYR A 206 -30.40 16.72 30.56
CA TYR A 206 -31.71 16.99 29.96
C TYR A 206 -32.89 16.47 30.79
N ALA A 207 -32.68 16.11 32.07
CA ALA A 207 -33.68 15.51 32.96
C ALA A 207 -35.01 16.30 33.09
N GLU A 208 -34.95 17.63 32.96
CA GLU A 208 -36.12 18.53 33.05
C GLU A 208 -36.60 19.00 31.66
N SER A 209 -35.96 18.57 30.58
CA SER A 209 -36.34 18.93 29.22
C SER A 209 -37.48 18.04 28.76
N SER A 210 -38.63 18.61 28.39
CA SER A 210 -39.78 17.88 27.83
C SER A 210 -39.54 17.34 26.41
N LEU A 211 -38.29 17.23 25.99
CA LEU A 211 -37.86 16.88 24.65
C LEU A 211 -37.35 15.44 24.68
N ASP A 212 -37.98 14.58 23.88
CA ASP A 212 -37.39 13.30 23.51
C ASP A 212 -36.00 13.57 22.93
N ILE A 213 -34.96 13.19 23.66
CA ILE A 213 -33.58 13.35 23.21
C ILE A 213 -33.42 12.43 22.00
N PRO A 214 -33.07 12.96 20.81
CA PRO A 214 -32.89 12.11 19.65
C PRO A 214 -31.76 11.09 19.90
N GLU A 215 -32.04 9.80 19.69
CA GLU A 215 -31.06 8.72 19.91
C GLU A 215 -29.75 8.92 19.12
N TYR A 216 -29.84 9.57 17.95
CA TYR A 216 -28.67 9.95 17.14
C TYR A 216 -27.73 10.93 17.88
N LEU A 217 -28.26 11.81 18.72
CA LEU A 217 -27.47 12.81 19.43
C LEU A 217 -26.62 12.15 20.51
N VAL A 218 -27.18 11.15 21.21
CA VAL A 218 -26.44 10.34 22.18
C VAL A 218 -25.32 9.56 21.50
N ALA A 219 -25.61 8.99 20.32
CA ALA A 219 -24.61 8.31 19.49
C ALA A 219 -23.46 9.25 19.07
N HIS A 220 -23.79 10.48 18.66
CA HIS A 220 -22.79 11.48 18.28
C HIS A 220 -21.84 11.82 19.43
N TYR A 221 -22.36 12.12 20.62
CA TYR A 221 -21.53 12.39 21.80
C TYR A 221 -20.68 11.19 22.22
N PHE A 222 -21.19 9.96 22.06
CA PHE A 222 -20.41 8.76 22.29
C PHE A 222 -19.23 8.65 21.32
N VAL A 223 -19.47 8.83 20.02
CA VAL A 223 -18.42 8.76 18.98
C VAL A 223 -17.37 9.85 19.19
N ASP A 224 -17.77 11.09 19.47
CA ASP A 224 -16.86 12.20 19.77
C ASP A 224 -15.98 11.94 21.01
N ALA A 225 -16.48 11.14 21.95
CA ALA A 225 -15.78 10.82 23.18
C ALA A 225 -14.76 9.68 23.01
N ILE A 226 -14.81 8.89 21.92
CA ILE A 226 -13.84 7.81 21.65
C ILE A 226 -12.44 8.40 21.49
N LYS A 227 -11.45 7.81 22.18
CA LYS A 227 -10.06 8.31 22.16
C LYS A 227 -9.27 7.82 20.94
N ASP A 228 -9.55 6.61 20.46
CA ASP A 228 -8.86 6.02 19.33
C ASP A 228 -9.39 6.61 18.01
N GLU A 229 -8.58 7.40 17.31
CA GLU A 229 -8.99 8.12 16.10
C GLU A 229 -9.50 7.19 15.00
N ASP A 230 -8.86 6.02 14.80
CA ASP A 230 -9.28 5.06 13.79
C ASP A 230 -10.68 4.49 14.10
N THR A 231 -10.91 4.11 15.37
CA THR A 231 -12.21 3.59 15.84
C THR A 231 -13.28 4.67 15.83
N GLN A 232 -12.92 5.90 16.21
CA GLN A 232 -13.80 7.07 16.14
C GLN A 232 -14.23 7.32 14.69
N TYR A 233 -13.28 7.43 13.76
CA TYR A 233 -13.55 7.69 12.35
C TYR A 233 -14.40 6.58 11.73
N SER A 234 -14.06 5.30 11.97
CA SER A 234 -14.85 4.19 11.43
C SER A 234 -16.28 4.18 11.98
N THR A 235 -16.44 4.48 13.27
CA THR A 235 -17.77 4.52 13.90
C THR A 235 -18.57 5.73 13.46
N SER A 236 -17.92 6.87 13.17
CA SER A 236 -18.55 8.08 12.62
C SER A 236 -19.02 7.90 11.17
N LEU A 237 -18.36 7.04 10.39
CA LEU A 237 -18.75 6.76 9.00
C LEU A 237 -20.01 5.90 8.91
N MET A 238 -20.36 5.21 10.01
CA MET A 238 -21.62 4.50 10.14
C MET A 238 -22.73 5.50 10.48
N ASP A 239 -23.83 5.45 9.72
CA ASP A 239 -25.07 6.16 10.03
C ASP A 239 -25.77 5.50 11.22
N ALA A 240 -25.14 5.60 12.39
CA ALA A 240 -25.60 4.97 13.61
C ALA A 240 -26.86 5.68 14.11
N LYS A 241 -28.01 5.04 13.93
CA LYS A 241 -29.32 5.55 14.34
C LYS A 241 -29.50 5.69 15.86
N GLY A 242 -28.60 5.13 16.66
CA GLY A 242 -28.65 5.18 18.11
C GLY A 242 -27.39 4.64 18.78
N LEU A 243 -27.29 4.87 20.10
CA LEU A 243 -26.12 4.54 20.92
C LEU A 243 -25.74 3.06 20.86
N ILE A 244 -26.73 2.16 20.89
CA ILE A 244 -26.50 0.70 20.84
C ILE A 244 -25.78 0.31 19.54
N SER A 245 -26.22 0.86 18.41
CA SER A 245 -25.62 0.60 17.10
C SER A 245 -24.20 1.13 17.00
N ALA A 246 -23.96 2.35 17.50
CA ALA A 246 -22.63 2.96 17.55
C ALA A 246 -21.67 2.14 18.44
N LEU A 247 -22.13 1.72 19.63
CA LEU A 247 -21.36 0.89 20.56
C LEU A 247 -21.02 -0.47 19.94
N ALA A 248 -22.01 -1.16 19.36
CA ALA A 248 -21.79 -2.47 18.75
C ALA A 248 -20.80 -2.40 17.59
N TYR A 249 -20.83 -1.34 16.79
CA TYR A 249 -19.88 -1.14 15.70
C TYR A 249 -18.48 -0.78 16.23
N GLY A 250 -18.37 0.15 17.18
CA GLY A 250 -17.09 0.50 17.80
C GLY A 250 -16.39 -0.71 18.42
N MET A 251 -17.15 -1.58 19.10
CA MET A 251 -16.62 -2.85 19.63
C MET A 251 -16.11 -3.79 18.53
N LYS A 252 -16.79 -3.86 17.37
CA LYS A 252 -16.31 -4.65 16.23
C LYS A 252 -15.00 -4.09 15.68
N CYS A 253 -14.85 -2.78 15.62
CA CYS A 253 -13.62 -2.12 15.19
C CYS A 253 -12.46 -2.36 16.16
N GLU A 254 -12.70 -2.28 17.48
CA GLU A 254 -11.70 -2.64 18.49
C GLU A 254 -11.26 -4.11 18.37
N ALA A 255 -12.22 -5.03 18.23
CA ALA A 255 -11.93 -6.45 18.04
C ALA A 255 -11.12 -6.70 16.76
N ALA A 256 -11.53 -6.12 15.63
CA ALA A 256 -10.80 -6.25 14.36
C ALA A 256 -9.38 -5.67 14.45
N ARG A 257 -9.18 -4.57 15.20
CA ARG A 257 -7.84 -4.02 15.49
C ARG A 257 -7.00 -4.96 16.33
N THR A 258 -7.54 -5.60 17.37
CA THR A 258 -6.78 -6.57 18.16
C THR A 258 -6.33 -7.75 17.29
N VAL A 259 -7.22 -8.28 16.45
CA VAL A 259 -6.89 -9.34 15.47
C VAL A 259 -5.86 -8.86 14.46
N SER A 260 -5.94 -7.61 13.98
CA SER A 260 -4.94 -7.04 13.07
C SER A 260 -3.57 -6.86 13.74
N LYS A 261 -3.52 -6.39 14.98
CA LYS A 261 -2.28 -6.26 15.76
C LYS A 261 -1.65 -7.63 16.00
N ILE A 262 -2.46 -8.63 16.39
CA ILE A 262 -2.03 -10.02 16.55
C ILE A 262 -1.58 -10.61 15.22
N SER A 263 -2.31 -10.39 14.12
CA SER A 263 -1.96 -10.89 12.78
C SER A 263 -0.67 -10.26 12.26
N LYS A 264 -0.44 -8.96 12.49
CA LYS A 264 0.84 -8.31 12.16
C LYS A 264 1.98 -8.89 12.99
N HIS A 265 1.78 -9.12 14.29
CA HIS A 265 2.78 -9.78 15.14
C HIS A 265 3.02 -11.24 14.74
N LEU A 266 1.97 -11.99 14.38
CA LEU A 266 2.06 -13.37 13.93
C LEU A 266 2.75 -13.47 12.56
N ARG A 267 2.43 -12.58 11.62
CA ARG A 267 3.17 -12.44 10.35
C ARG A 267 4.62 -11.98 10.55
N SER A 268 4.95 -11.38 11.70
CA SER A 268 6.34 -11.06 12.06
C SER A 268 7.07 -12.25 12.70
N LEU A 269 6.33 -13.26 13.18
CA LEU A 269 6.84 -14.49 13.80
C LEU A 269 6.85 -15.70 12.83
N GLU A 270 5.98 -15.71 11.82
CA GLU A 270 5.86 -16.77 10.80
C GLU A 270 6.60 -16.44 9.50
N VAL A 271 7.38 -15.36 9.44
CA VAL A 271 8.32 -15.13 8.33
C VAL A 271 9.70 -15.61 8.77
N GLU A 272 9.90 -16.93 8.78
CA GLU A 272 11.04 -17.46 8.02
C GLU A 272 10.63 -17.29 6.55
N ASP A 273 10.96 -16.14 5.96
CA ASP A 273 12.15 -15.97 5.14
C ASP A 273 12.17 -16.91 3.91
N ASP A 274 11.04 -17.03 3.21
CA ASP A 274 11.00 -17.60 1.85
C ASP A 274 11.12 -16.53 0.77
N SER A 275 10.68 -15.29 1.02
CA SER A 275 10.80 -14.19 0.05
C SER A 275 12.20 -13.59 0.02
N LYS A 276 12.80 -13.38 1.20
CA LYS A 276 14.11 -12.74 1.32
C LYS A 276 15.24 -13.75 1.04
N LYS A 277 15.07 -15.02 1.39
CA LYS A 277 15.91 -16.12 0.87
C LYS A 277 15.87 -16.26 -0.66
N LYS A 278 14.73 -16.04 -1.32
CA LYS A 278 14.65 -16.04 -2.79
C LYS A 278 15.24 -14.79 -3.42
N GLU A 279 15.14 -13.64 -2.78
CA GLU A 279 15.86 -12.42 -3.20
C GLU A 279 17.37 -12.57 -3.02
N ASP A 280 17.84 -13.12 -1.91
CA ASP A 280 19.25 -13.40 -1.65
C ASP A 280 19.81 -14.48 -2.61
N GLU A 281 19.00 -15.48 -2.97
CA GLU A 281 19.36 -16.49 -3.97
C GLU A 281 19.38 -15.90 -5.40
N PHE A 282 18.42 -15.04 -5.75
CA PHE A 282 18.40 -14.30 -7.01
C PHE A 282 19.61 -13.36 -7.13
N GLU A 283 19.92 -12.63 -6.06
CA GLU A 283 21.04 -11.70 -5.98
C GLU A 283 22.39 -12.45 -6.03
N SER A 284 22.49 -13.60 -5.38
CA SER A 284 23.66 -14.51 -5.47
C SER A 284 23.87 -15.04 -6.89
N LEU A 285 22.79 -15.45 -7.57
CA LEU A 285 22.84 -15.91 -8.96
C LEU A 285 23.20 -14.75 -9.90
N PHE A 286 22.63 -13.57 -9.70
CA PHE A 286 22.93 -12.37 -10.49
C PHE A 286 24.41 -11.98 -10.37
N ASN A 287 24.94 -11.93 -9.14
CA ASN A 287 26.36 -11.65 -8.88
C ASN A 287 27.30 -12.70 -9.50
N ARG A 288 26.90 -13.98 -9.52
CA ARG A 288 27.67 -15.05 -10.16
C ARG A 288 27.65 -14.92 -11.69
N VAL A 289 26.52 -14.55 -12.28
CA VAL A 289 26.40 -14.27 -13.72
C VAL A 289 27.21 -13.04 -14.11
N GLU A 290 27.15 -11.97 -13.32
CA GLU A 290 27.95 -10.75 -13.53
C GLU A 290 29.45 -11.05 -13.45
N LYS A 291 29.87 -11.87 -12.48
CA LYS A 291 31.27 -12.29 -12.37
C LYS A 291 31.74 -13.14 -13.55
N LEU A 292 30.90 -14.02 -14.07
CA LEU A 292 31.19 -14.81 -15.27
C LEU A 292 31.26 -13.92 -16.53
N LEU A 293 30.35 -12.96 -16.67
CA LEU A 293 30.38 -11.96 -17.75
C LEU A 293 31.65 -11.12 -17.70
N ASN A 294 32.02 -10.61 -16.53
CA ASN A 294 33.23 -9.83 -16.34
C ASN A 294 34.48 -10.66 -16.62
N ASN A 295 34.53 -11.91 -16.17
CA ASN A 295 35.63 -12.83 -16.47
C ASN A 295 35.73 -13.11 -17.98
N CYS A 296 34.63 -13.41 -18.68
CA CYS A 296 34.59 -13.58 -20.14
C CYS A 296 35.06 -12.33 -20.89
N ILE A 297 34.71 -11.14 -20.40
CA ILE A 297 35.18 -9.85 -20.97
C ILE A 297 36.69 -9.67 -20.72
N THR A 298 37.20 -10.08 -19.56
CA THR A 298 38.64 -10.03 -19.26
C THR A 298 39.44 -11.10 -20.00
N GLU A 299 38.90 -12.30 -20.22
CA GLU A 299 39.52 -13.36 -21.02
C GLU A 299 39.62 -12.93 -22.49
N LYS A 300 38.56 -12.34 -23.07
CA LYS A 300 38.62 -11.71 -24.41
C LYS A 300 39.62 -10.56 -24.50
N ARG A 301 39.82 -9.78 -23.43
CA ARG A 301 40.85 -8.71 -23.36
C ARG A 301 42.27 -9.26 -23.20
N ASN A 302 42.44 -10.41 -22.57
CA ASN A 302 43.73 -11.06 -22.38
C ASN A 302 44.16 -11.86 -23.63
N GLU A 303 43.22 -12.40 -24.40
CA GLU A 303 43.50 -12.98 -25.73
C GLU A 303 43.84 -11.91 -26.77
N THR A 304 43.38 -10.67 -26.60
CA THR A 304 43.76 -9.53 -27.45
C THR A 304 45.04 -8.81 -27.00
N ARG A 305 45.70 -9.25 -25.91
CA ARG A 305 47.08 -8.82 -25.62
C ARG A 305 48.02 -9.50 -26.61
N ARG A 306 48.23 -8.84 -27.75
CA ARG A 306 49.31 -9.12 -28.70
C ARG A 306 50.62 -9.30 -27.91
N ASN A 307 51.21 -10.47 -28.04
CA ASN A 307 52.52 -10.80 -27.50
C ASN A 307 53.54 -9.73 -27.98
N PRO A 308 54.24 -9.03 -27.06
CA PRO A 308 55.13 -7.90 -27.41
C PRO A 308 56.40 -8.32 -28.19
N ASN A 309 56.58 -9.60 -28.49
CA ASN A 309 57.75 -10.14 -29.18
C ASN A 309 57.51 -10.71 -30.59
N VAL A 310 56.34 -10.51 -31.18
CA VAL A 310 56.07 -11.00 -32.54
C VAL A 310 56.48 -9.96 -33.58
N THR A 311 57.48 -10.28 -34.39
CA THR A 311 57.92 -9.50 -35.57
C THR A 311 57.20 -10.01 -36.82
N CYS A 312 56.72 -9.07 -37.65
CA CYS A 312 56.06 -9.40 -38.92
C CYS A 312 57.04 -10.08 -39.88
N TRP A 313 56.72 -11.29 -40.35
CA TRP A 313 57.59 -12.13 -41.20
C TRP A 313 57.92 -11.52 -42.57
N GLN A 314 57.17 -10.50 -43.01
CA GLN A 314 57.34 -9.86 -44.31
C GLN A 314 58.20 -8.59 -44.26
N CYS A 315 58.41 -7.98 -43.08
CA CYS A 315 59.18 -6.73 -42.96
C CYS A 315 60.06 -6.59 -41.71
N ASN A 316 60.09 -7.60 -40.84
CA ASN A 316 60.91 -7.69 -39.63
C ASN A 316 60.82 -6.52 -38.64
N ARG A 317 59.72 -5.75 -38.65
CA ARG A 317 59.41 -4.71 -37.65
C ARG A 317 58.44 -5.22 -36.59
N LYS A 318 58.55 -4.70 -35.36
CA LYS A 318 57.61 -4.96 -34.27
C LYS A 318 56.38 -4.05 -34.40
N TRP A 319 55.18 -4.59 -34.11
CA TRP A 319 53.88 -3.88 -33.99
C TRP A 319 53.15 -3.43 -35.27
N HIS A 320 52.99 -4.31 -36.27
CA HIS A 320 51.94 -4.16 -37.29
C HIS A 320 50.76 -5.06 -36.94
#